data_AF-A0A7J0CBI1-F1
#
_entry.id   AF-A0A7J0CBI1-F1
#
_cell.length_a   1.000
_cell.length_b   1.000
_cell.length_c   1.000
_cell.angle_alpha   90.00
_cell.angle_beta   90.00
_cell.angle_gamma   90.00
#
_symmetry.space_group_name_H-M   'P 1'
#
loop_
_entity.id
_entity.type
_entity.pdbx_description
1 polymer ?
#
loop_
_entity_poly.entity_id
_entity_poly.type
_entity_poly.pdbx_seq_one_letter_code
_entity_poly.pdbx_strand_id
1 'polypeptide(L)' 'MRASGGTFLTVPEERIRGAQLDLAARGLHVETTGAVCWAAVGDWTEGSVVVPLCGAGLKTGLAAPH' A
#
# COMPACT_ATOMS: atom_id res chain seq x y z
N MET A 1 -17.59 -2.93 8.39
CA MET A 1 -17.79 -1.54 7.96
C MET A 1 -18.76 -0.79 8.87
N ARG A 2 -20.05 -1.14 8.93
CA ARG A 2 -21.03 -0.39 9.75
C ARG A 2 -20.66 -0.23 11.23
N ALA A 3 -20.06 -1.26 11.83
CA ALA A 3 -19.59 -1.19 13.22
C ALA A 3 -18.35 -0.30 13.44
N SER A 4 -17.53 -0.10 12.40
CA SER A 4 -16.28 0.68 12.49
C SER A 4 -16.37 2.08 11.88
N GLY A 5 -17.46 2.41 11.19
CA GLY A 5 -17.59 3.66 10.44
C GLY A 5 -16.63 3.80 9.25
N GLY A 6 -15.91 2.74 8.88
CA GLY A 6 -14.90 2.79 7.82
C GLY A 6 -15.50 2.96 6.41
N THR A 7 -14.66 3.34 5.45
CA THR A 7 -15.02 3.47 4.03
C THR A 7 -14.30 2.43 3.16
N PHE A 8 -14.80 2.20 1.94
CA PHE A 8 -14.09 1.43 0.91
C PHE A 8 -13.44 2.38 -0.08
N LEU A 9 -12.19 2.10 -0.44
CA LEU A 9 -11.44 2.85 -1.43
C LEU A 9 -11.04 1.93 -2.57
N THR A 10 -11.17 2.42 -3.80
CA THR A 10 -10.64 1.76 -5.00
C THR A 10 -9.36 2.48 -5.41
N VAL A 11 -8.29 1.70 -5.63
CA VAL A 11 -6.97 2.22 -5.98
C VAL A 11 -6.58 1.71 -7.38
N PRO A 12 -6.20 2.59 -8.32
CA PRO A 12 -5.63 2.21 -9.61
C PRO A 12 -4.32 1.43 -9.47
N GLU A 13 -4.07 0.51 -10.40
CA GLU A 13 -2.86 -0.32 -10.41
C GLU A 13 -1.55 0.50 -10.45
N GLU A 14 -1.56 1.66 -11.13
CA GLU A 14 -0.38 2.53 -11.15
C GLU A 14 -0.02 3.04 -9.75
N ARG A 15 -1.01 3.39 -8.91
CA ARG A 15 -0.74 3.87 -7.55
C ARG A 15 -0.22 2.75 -6.69
N ILE A 16 -0.72 1.53 -6.90
CA ILE A 16 -0.23 0.35 -6.20
C ILE A 16 1.24 0.09 -6.57
N ARG A 17 1.60 0.23 -7.85
CA ARG A 17 2.98 0.11 -8.31
C ARG A 17 3.89 1.17 -7.67
N GLY A 18 3.46 2.45 -7.72
CA GLY A 18 4.19 3.55 -7.11
C GLY A 18 4.37 3.36 -5.60
N ALA A 19 3.31 2.93 -4.91
CA ALA A 19 3.33 2.61 -3.48
C ALA A 19 4.30 1.49 -3.14
N GLN A 20 4.35 0.42 -3.95
CA GLN A 20 5.28 -0.68 -3.71
C GLN A 20 6.74 -0.22 -3.87
N LEU A 21 7.03 0.64 -4.85
CA LEU A 21 8.35 1.21 -5.05
C LEU A 21 8.76 2.18 -3.93
N ASP A 22 7.83 3.04 -3.47
CA ASP A 22 8.08 3.94 -2.33
C ASP A 22 8.35 3.15 -1.03
N LEU A 23 7.58 2.09 -0.76
CA LEU A 23 7.86 1.20 0.37
C LEU A 23 9.22 0.51 0.26
N ALA A 24 9.58 0.01 -0.93
CA ALA A 24 10.88 -0.63 -1.16
C ALA A 24 12.05 0.35 -0.96
N ALA A 25 11.90 1.60 -1.41
CA ALA A 25 12.88 2.67 -1.18
C ALA A 25 13.07 2.99 0.32
N ARG A 26 12.07 2.68 1.15
CA ARG A 26 12.11 2.77 2.63
C ARG A 26 12.57 1.46 3.30
N GLY A 27 12.99 0.46 2.53
CA GLY A 27 13.45 -0.84 3.02
C GLY A 27 12.34 -1.88 3.26
N LEU A 28 11.08 -1.55 2.97
CA LEU A 28 9.91 -2.40 3.21
C LEU A 28 9.50 -3.11 1.91
N HIS A 29 9.84 -4.40 1.79
CA HIS A 29 9.56 -5.19 0.59
C HIS A 29 8.29 -6.03 0.79
N VAL A 30 7.19 -5.61 0.17
CA VAL A 30 5.85 -6.19 0.36
C VAL A 30 5.26 -6.74 -0.93
N GLU A 31 4.34 -7.68 -0.80
CA GLU A 31 3.52 -8.17 -1.93
C GLU A 31 2.57 -7.04 -2.43
N THR A 32 2.11 -7.14 -3.68
CA THR A 32 1.26 -6.11 -4.31
C THR A 32 0.00 -5.80 -3.51
N THR A 33 -0.65 -6.82 -2.93
CA THR A 33 -1.85 -6.67 -2.11
C THR A 33 -1.55 -5.94 -0.79
N GLY A 34 -0.36 -6.11 -0.23
CA GLY A 34 0.12 -5.37 0.94
C GLY A 34 0.37 -3.88 0.63
N ALA A 35 0.79 -3.56 -0.60
CA ALA A 35 1.01 -2.18 -1.03
C ALA A 35 -0.29 -1.37 -1.23
N VAL A 36 -1.45 -2.03 -1.42
CA VAL A 36 -2.74 -1.36 -1.65
C VAL A 36 -3.10 -0.41 -0.49
N CYS A 37 -2.86 -0.83 0.75
CA CYS A 37 -3.19 0.00 1.91
C CYS A 37 -2.30 1.25 1.98
N TRP A 38 -1.03 1.16 1.56
CA TRP A 38 -0.15 2.33 1.47
C TRP A 38 -0.60 3.28 0.34
N ALA A 39 -0.95 2.73 -0.82
CA ALA A 39 -1.47 3.49 -1.94
C ALA A 39 -2.80 4.21 -1.60
N ALA A 40 -3.65 3.59 -0.78
CA ALA A 40 -4.93 4.16 -0.38
C ALA A 40 -4.79 5.35 0.58
N VAL A 41 -3.74 5.40 1.40
CA VAL A 41 -3.52 6.46 2.39
C VAL A 41 -2.54 7.54 1.91
N GLY A 42 -2.02 7.45 0.69
CA GLY A 42 -1.00 8.39 0.18
C GLY A 42 -1.40 9.87 0.22
N ASP A 43 -2.71 10.16 0.15
CA ASP A 43 -3.26 11.52 0.22
C ASP A 43 -3.67 11.92 1.66
N TRP A 44 -3.48 11.05 2.65
CA TRP A 44 -3.86 11.30 4.04
C TRP A 44 -2.82 12.18 4.74
N THR A 45 -3.21 13.40 5.11
CA THR A 45 -2.30 14.39 5.70
C THR A 45 -2.60 14.68 7.18
N GLU A 46 -3.66 14.11 7.74
CA GLU A 46 -4.15 14.46 9.08
C GLU A 46 -3.78 13.41 10.15
N GLY A 47 -2.92 13.78 11.10
CA GLY A 47 -2.60 12.91 12.24
C GLY A 47 -1.79 11.67 11.86
N SER A 48 -1.90 10.59 12.64
CA SER A 48 -1.13 9.36 12.47
C SER A 48 -2.01 8.20 12.01
N VAL A 49 -1.51 7.42 11.04
CA VAL A 49 -2.21 6.26 10.48
C VAL A 49 -1.33 5.02 10.61
N VAL A 50 -1.96 3.88 10.89
CA VAL A 50 -1.31 2.56 10.85
C VAL A 50 -1.74 1.86 9.57
N VAL A 51 -0.76 1.40 8.78
CA VAL A 51 -0.99 0.71 7.51
C VAL A 51 -0.62 -0.76 7.64
N PRO A 52 -1.55 -1.70 7.42
CA PRO A 52 -1.23 -3.12 7.44
C PRO A 52 -0.45 -3.50 6.17
N LEU A 53 0.81 -3.92 6.33
CA LEU A 53 1.66 -4.43 5.26
C LEU A 53 1.63 -5.97 5.26
N CYS A 54 0.59 -6.52 4.66
CA CYS A 54 0.38 -7.96 4.63
C CYS A 54 1.20 -8.63 3.52
N GLY A 55 2.01 -9.63 3.86
CA GLY A 55 2.76 -10.45 2.90
C GLY A 55 4.14 -9.88 2.56
N ALA A 56 5.16 -10.75 2.60
CA ALA A 56 6.53 -10.38 2.28
C ALA A 56 6.78 -10.47 0.77
N GLY A 57 7.38 -9.44 0.19
CA GLY A 57 7.68 -9.35 -1.26
C GLY A 57 8.61 -10.45 -1.79
N LEU A 58 9.22 -11.25 -0.90
CA LEU A 58 10.04 -12.42 -1.25
C LEU A 58 9.30 -13.43 -2.15
N LYS A 59 7.96 -13.48 -2.08
CA LYS A 59 7.16 -14.46 -2.85
C LYS A 59 6.83 -14.01 -4.27
N THR A 60 6.86 -12.70 -4.54
CA THR A 60 6.31 -12.14 -5.79
C THR A 60 7.29 -11.23 -6.53
N GLY A 61 8.38 -10.81 -5.89
CA GLY A 61 9.29 -9.79 -6.44
C GLY A 61 8.71 -8.36 -6.35
N LEU A 62 9.54 -7.38 -6.72
CA LEU A 62 9.18 -5.96 -6.80
C LEU A 62 8.53 -5.63 -8.15
N ALA A 63 7.69 -4.58 -8.16
CA ALA A 63 7.22 -3.95 -9.39
C ALA A 63 8.38 -3.52 -10.31
N ALA A 64 8.21 -3.75 -11.62
CA ALA A 64 9.14 -3.24 -12.62
C ALA A 64 9.04 -1.69 -12.72
N PRO A 65 10.18 -0.96 -12.74
CA PRO A 65 10.19 0.46 -13.10
C PRO A 65 9.84 0.64 -14.58
N HIS A 66 9.15 1.74 -14.90
CA HIS A 66 8.91 2.21 -16.27
C HIS A 66 10.05 3.10 -16.75
#